data_AF-A0A7J3Z986-F1
#
_entry.id   AF-A0A7J3Z986-F1
#
_cell.length_a   1.000
_cell.length_b   1.000
_cell.length_c   1.000
_cell.angle_alpha   90.00
_cell.angle_beta   90.00
_cell.angle_gamma   90.00
#
_symmetry.space_group_name_H-M   'P 1'
#
loop_
_entity.id
_entity.type
_entity.pdbx_description
1 polymer ?
#
loop_
_entity_poly.entity_id
_entity_poly.type
_entity_poly.pdbx_seq_one_letter_code
_entity_poly.pdbx_strand_id
1 'polypeptide(L)' 'MVKCPRCECEGESKLLKTWRYRWWNVSYYECPKCGSRFALYVNPEGKRKSFTIIFKPRAG' A
#
# COMPACT_ATOMS: atom_id res chain seq x y z
N MET A 1 -0.30 -2.72 -11.06
CA MET A 1 0.98 -2.21 -10.54
C MET A 1 0.69 -1.09 -9.56
N VAL A 2 1.20 -1.15 -8.33
CA VAL A 2 1.00 -0.06 -7.36
C VAL A 2 2.24 0.82 -7.37
N LYS A 3 2.09 2.04 -7.90
CA LYS A 3 3.18 3.01 -7.93
C LYS A 3 3.56 3.37 -6.50
N CYS A 4 4.85 3.26 -6.17
CA CYS A 4 5.30 3.70 -4.86
C CYS A 4 5.14 5.23 -4.77
N PRO A 5 4.37 5.75 -3.81
CA PRO A 5 4.15 7.20 -3.71
C PRO A 5 5.38 7.97 -3.21
N ARG A 6 6.47 7.27 -2.84
CA ARG A 6 7.70 7.89 -2.33
C ARG A 6 8.80 8.02 -3.37
N CYS A 7 9.09 6.96 -4.11
CA CYS A 7 10.16 6.93 -5.11
C CYS A 7 9.65 6.86 -6.55
N GLU A 8 8.32 6.91 -6.72
CA GLU A 8 7.65 6.84 -8.02
C GLU A 8 7.96 5.60 -8.86
N CYS A 9 8.67 4.61 -8.30
CA CYS A 9 8.91 3.35 -8.97
C CYS A 9 7.59 2.64 -9.25
N GLU A 10 7.32 2.43 -10.54
CA GLU A 10 6.41 1.42 -11.06
C GLU A 10 7.13 0.07 -11.08
N GLY A 11 7.42 -0.45 -9.89
CA GLY A 11 7.98 -1.80 -9.71
C GLY A 11 6.96 -2.72 -9.05
N GLU A 12 7.18 -4.03 -9.11
CA GLU A 12 6.44 -5.02 -8.33
C GLU A 12 6.60 -4.73 -6.84
N SER A 13 5.70 -3.90 -6.30
CA SER A 13 5.62 -3.63 -4.87
C SER A 13 5.33 -4.96 -4.18
N LYS A 14 6.24 -5.39 -3.31
CA LYS A 14 6.14 -6.69 -2.65
C LYS A 14 4.94 -6.66 -1.73
N LEU A 15 3.91 -7.45 -2.03
CA LEU A 15 2.79 -7.64 -1.12
C LEU A 15 3.31 -8.39 0.11
N LEU A 16 3.37 -7.70 1.24
CA LEU A 16 3.81 -8.27 2.50
C LEU A 16 2.68 -9.05 3.16
N LYS A 17 1.50 -8.44 3.22
CA LYS A 17 0.36 -8.99 3.94
C LYS A 17 -0.93 -8.38 3.42
N THR A 18 -1.98 -9.17 3.34
CA THR A 18 -3.34 -8.68 3.13
C THR A 18 -4.20 -9.08 4.31
N TRP A 19 -5.04 -8.18 4.79
CA TRP A 19 -6.04 -8.49 5.82
C TRP A 19 -7.32 -7.72 5.57
N ARG A 20 -8.43 -8.23 6.09
CA ARG A 20 -9.71 -7.53 6.04
C ARG A 20 -9.89 -6.72 7.32
N TYR A 21 -10.11 -5.41 7.18
CA TYR A 21 -10.45 -4.52 8.28
C TYR A 21 -11.91 -4.07 8.16
N ARG A 22 -12.79 -4.61 9.00
CA ARG A 22 -14.25 -4.42 8.92
C ARG A 22 -14.81 -4.84 7.54
N TRP A 23 -15.09 -3.86 6.70
CA TRP A 23 -15.61 -3.99 5.33
C TRP A 23 -14.57 -3.60 4.28
N TRP A 24 -13.32 -3.29 4.68
CA TRP A 24 -12.23 -2.95 3.78
C TRP A 24 -11.26 -4.12 3.63
N ASN A 25 -10.79 -4.37 2.40
CA ASN A 25 -9.64 -5.22 2.14
C ASN A 25 -8.38 -4.36 2.18
N VAL A 26 -7.45 -4.66 3.08
CA VAL A 26 -6.22 -3.90 3.27
C VAL A 26 -5.06 -4.73 2.75
N SER A 27 -4.40 -4.23 1.71
CA SER A 27 -3.21 -4.84 1.11
C SER A 27 -1.98 -4.02 1.48
N TYR A 28 -1.08 -4.62 2.23
CA TYR A 28 0.15 -3.99 2.68
C TYR A 28 1.30 -4.35 1.74
N TYR A 29 1.92 -3.30 1.23
CA TYR A 29 2.98 -3.39 0.24
C TYR A 29 4.25 -2.75 0.79
N GLU A 30 5.39 -3.31 0.38
CA GLU A 30 6.71 -2.74 0.59
C GLU A 30 7.36 -2.46 -0.75
N CYS A 31 7.89 -1.26 -0.89
CA CYS A 31 8.69 -0.93 -2.06
C CYS A 31 10.12 -1.46 -1.86
N PRO A 32 10.60 -2.39 -2.70
CA PRO A 32 11.95 -2.93 -2.59
C PRO A 32 13.04 -1.89 -2.92
N LYS A 33 12.71 -0.81 -3.64
CA LYS A 33 13.66 0.23 -4.03
C LYS A 33 13.99 1.21 -2.90
N CYS A 34 12.97 1.66 -2.16
CA CYS A 34 13.14 2.70 -1.13
C CYS A 34 12.83 2.19 0.28
N GLY A 35 12.43 0.92 0.44
CA GLY A 35 12.00 0.34 1.71
C GLY A 35 10.71 0.95 2.28
N SER A 36 10.06 1.85 1.56
CA SER A 36 8.83 2.49 2.03
C SER A 36 7.69 1.50 2.02
N ARG A 37 6.95 1.47 3.14
CA ARG A 37 5.80 0.59 3.31
C ARG A 37 4.52 1.40 3.20
N PHE A 38 3.52 0.85 2.54
CA PHE A 38 2.22 1.50 2.39
C PHE A 38 1.09 0.47 2.41
N ALA A 39 -0.06 0.88 2.94
CA ALA A 39 -1.28 0.07 2.96
C ALA A 39 -2.28 0.62 1.95
N LEU A 40 -2.78 -0.25 1.08
CA LEU A 40 -3.85 0.04 0.14
C LEU A 40 -5.16 -0.50 0.70
N TYR A 41 -6.12 0.39 0.94
CA TYR A 41 -7.45 0.04 1.40
C TYR A 41 -8.37 -0.03 0.19
N VAL A 42 -8.97 -1.18 -0.04
CA VAL A 42 -9.84 -1.47 -1.18
C VAL A 42 -11.19 -1.93 -0.65
N ASN A 43 -12.25 -1.22 -1.01
CA ASN A 43 -13.59 -1.70 -0.70
C ASN A 43 -13.92 -2.96 -1.52
N PRO A 44 -14.72 -3.89 -1.00
CA PRO A 44 -15.15 -5.11 -1.69
C PRO A 44 -15.92 -4.80 -2.98
N GLU A 45 -16.59 -3.65 -3.06
CA GLU A 45 -17.26 -3.18 -4.28
C GLU A 45 -16.30 -2.52 -5.28
N GLY A 46 -15.02 -2.30 -4.94
CA GLY A 46 -13.97 -1.72 -5.79
C GLY A 46 -14.18 -0.26 -6.24
N LYS A 47 -15.41 0.26 -6.14
CA LYS A 47 -15.87 1.47 -6.83
C LYS A 47 -15.70 2.78 -6.07
N ARG A 48 -15.60 2.76 -4.73
CA ARG A 48 -15.91 3.98 -3.93
C ARG A 48 -14.77 4.75 -3.28
N LYS A 49 -13.56 4.19 -3.12
CA LYS A 49 -12.36 4.90 -2.59
C LYS A 49 -11.24 3.89 -2.33
N SER A 50 -10.34 3.66 -3.28
CA SER A 50 -9.04 3.10 -2.92
C SER A 50 -8.17 4.23 -2.38
N PHE A 51 -7.68 4.10 -1.15
CA PHE A 51 -6.74 5.08 -0.59
C PHE A 51 -5.47 4.38 -0.10
N THR A 52 -4.34 5.04 -0.33
CA THR A 52 -3.02 4.53 0.01
C THR A 52 -2.49 5.30 1.21
N ILE A 53 -2.25 4.61 2.33
CA ILE A 53 -1.61 5.18 3.51
C ILE A 53 -0.12 4.87 3.45
N ILE A 54 0.71 5.91 3.44
CA ILE A 54 2.18 5.79 3.47
C ILE A 54 2.62 5.77 4.92
N PHE A 55 3.35 4.75 5.32
CA PHE A 55 4.03 4.73 6.62
C PHE A 55 5.35 5.48 6.45
N LYS A 56 5.44 6.67 7.04
CA LYS A 56 6.71 7.40 7.07
C LYS A 56 7.72 6.56 7.87
N PRO A 57 8.96 6.39 7.38
CA PRO A 57 10.02 5.91 8.25
C PRO A 57 10.12 6.89 9.42
N ARG A 58 10.20 6.38 10.66
CA ARG A 58 10.55 7.23 11.80
C ARG A 58 11.90 7.84 11.47
N ALA A 59 11.97 9.16 11.33
CA ALA A 59 13.24 9.86 11.21
C ALA A 59 14.06 9.47 12.44
N GLY A 60 15.19 8.80 12.20
CA GLY A 60 16.19 8.51 13.23
C GLY A 60 16.90 9.79 13.64
#